data_AF-A0A368G470-F1
#
_entry.id   AF-A0A368G470-F1
#
_cell.length_a   1.000
_cell.length_b   1.000
_cell.length_c   1.000
_cell.angle_alpha   90.00
_cell.angle_beta   90.00
_cell.angle_gamma   90.00
#
_symmetry.space_group_name_H-M   'P 1'
#
loop_
_entity.id
_entity.type
_entity.pdbx_description
1 polymer ?
#
loop_
_entity_poly.entity_id
_entity_poly.type
_entity_poly.pdbx_seq_one_letter_code
_entity_poly.pdbx_strand_id
1 'polypeptide(L)'
;LDLLRGILIHWSKGFCASGVEGKDVVKLLRKACRKRSDVDIDVVAILNDTVGTLMACAFKENSCQMGVIVGTGTNACYVEKLKNVEKLKGEWENDGLPDEMIINMEWGAFGDDGCLSFVYTDYDREIDQKSINPTKHLFEKMISGMYMGELVRIILELLARKNVLFKGDCDAISKRECFTTKNVSEVE
;
A
#
# COMPACT_ATOMS: atom_id res chain seq x y z
N LEU A 1 -7.49 -3.75 -23.21
CA LEU A 1 -7.07 -4.36 -21.92
C LEU A 1 -8.19 -5.22 -21.34
N ASP A 2 -7.85 -6.32 -20.66
CA ASP A 2 -8.82 -7.19 -19.99
C ASP A 2 -8.88 -6.88 -18.49
N LEU A 3 -9.97 -6.23 -18.04
CA LEU A 3 -10.21 -5.89 -16.62
C LEU A 3 -10.70 -7.08 -15.78
N LEU A 4 -10.86 -8.26 -16.38
CA LEU A 4 -11.37 -9.47 -15.74
C LEU A 4 -10.28 -10.47 -15.38
N ARG A 5 -9.02 -10.04 -15.43
CA ARG A 5 -7.85 -10.85 -15.12
C ARG A 5 -6.92 -10.10 -14.20
N GLY A 6 -6.67 -10.67 -13.02
CA GLY A 6 -5.72 -10.13 -12.05
C GLY A 6 -4.88 -11.24 -11.46
N ILE A 7 -3.59 -11.31 -11.80
CA ILE A 7 -2.68 -12.30 -11.23
C ILE A 7 -2.08 -11.70 -9.95
N LEU A 8 -2.30 -12.35 -8.81
CA LEU A 8 -1.63 -11.96 -7.58
C LEU A 8 -0.13 -12.26 -7.71
N ILE A 9 0.71 -11.24 -7.58
CA ILE A 9 2.17 -11.39 -7.64
C ILE A 9 2.69 -11.83 -6.27
N HIS A 10 2.48 -11.01 -5.25
CA HIS A 10 2.85 -11.28 -3.86
C HIS A 10 1.79 -10.71 -2.91
N TRP A 11 1.62 -11.35 -1.76
CA TRP A 11 0.85 -10.75 -0.67
C TRP A 11 1.60 -9.59 0.00
N SER A 12 0.83 -8.65 0.55
CA SER A 12 1.32 -7.54 1.36
C SER A 12 0.39 -7.31 2.56
N LYS A 13 0.71 -6.33 3.42
CA LYS A 13 -0.17 -5.83 4.49
C LYS A 13 -0.74 -6.92 5.43
N GLY A 14 0.07 -7.93 5.73
CA GLY A 14 -0.27 -9.01 6.66
C GLY A 14 -1.11 -10.16 6.08
N PHE A 15 -1.47 -10.13 4.79
CA PHE A 15 -2.14 -11.25 4.14
C PHE A 15 -1.16 -12.39 3.84
N CYS A 16 -1.61 -13.65 3.94
CA CYS A 16 -0.76 -14.83 3.70
C CYS A 16 -1.53 -16.07 3.24
N ALA A 17 -2.68 -15.89 2.57
CA ALA A 17 -3.51 -17.02 2.15
C ALA A 17 -2.79 -17.92 1.12
N SER A 18 -2.65 -19.21 1.45
CA SER A 18 -1.95 -20.19 0.62
C SER A 18 -2.69 -20.49 -0.70
N GLY A 19 -1.94 -20.70 -1.77
CA GLY A 19 -2.48 -21.14 -3.06
C GLY A 19 -3.12 -20.04 -3.91
N VAL A 20 -2.90 -18.76 -3.56
CA VAL A 20 -3.43 -17.59 -4.28
C VAL A 20 -2.36 -16.89 -5.12
N GLU A 21 -1.11 -16.83 -4.65
CA GLU A 21 -0.02 -16.23 -5.42
C GLU A 21 0.20 -16.95 -6.76
N GLY A 22 0.43 -16.17 -7.83
CA GLY A 22 0.49 -16.64 -9.21
C GLY A 22 -0.86 -17.07 -9.81
N LYS A 23 -1.98 -16.90 -9.09
CA LYS A 23 -3.33 -17.23 -9.59
C LYS A 23 -4.12 -15.99 -9.97
N ASP A 24 -5.05 -16.21 -10.89
CA ASP A 24 -6.06 -15.24 -11.28
C ASP A 24 -7.15 -15.13 -10.20
N VAL A 25 -7.16 -14.02 -9.47
CA VAL A 25 -8.05 -13.82 -8.33
C VAL A 25 -9.52 -13.71 -8.77
N VAL A 26 -9.79 -13.24 -10.00
CA VAL A 26 -11.17 -13.19 -10.55
C VAL A 26 -11.70 -14.61 -10.76
N LYS A 27 -10.86 -15.53 -11.26
CA LYS A 27 -11.24 -16.94 -11.39
C LYS A 27 -11.46 -17.60 -10.03
N LEU A 28 -10.63 -17.28 -9.03
CA LEU A 28 -10.80 -17.78 -7.67
C LEU A 28 -12.12 -17.30 -7.06
N LEU A 29 -12.45 -16.02 -7.22
CA LEU A 29 -13.72 -15.44 -6.76
C LEU A 29 -14.92 -16.09 -7.46
N ARG A 30 -14.92 -16.17 -8.80
CA ARG A 30 -15.99 -16.83 -9.56
C ARG A 30 -16.19 -18.29 -9.15
N LYS A 31 -15.10 -19.02 -8.90
CA LYS A 31 -15.16 -20.40 -8.38
C LYS A 31 -15.78 -20.46 -6.98
N ALA A 32 -15.49 -19.49 -6.11
CA ALA A 32 -16.09 -19.42 -4.77
C ALA A 32 -17.58 -19.07 -4.84
N CYS A 33 -17.98 -18.11 -5.69
CA CYS A 33 -19.39 -17.75 -5.90
C CYS A 33 -20.19 -18.94 -6.44
N ARG A 34 -19.69 -19.69 -7.43
CA ARG A 34 -20.38 -20.88 -7.99
C ARG A 34 -20.62 -22.00 -6.99
N LYS A 35 -19.90 -22.04 -5.86
CA LYS A 35 -20.15 -23.01 -4.79
C LYS A 35 -21.36 -22.63 -3.93
N ARG A 36 -21.86 -21.41 -4.06
CA ARG A 36 -23.02 -20.89 -3.35
C ARG A 36 -24.20 -20.82 -4.30
N SER A 37 -25.28 -21.53 -3.98
CA SER A 37 -26.51 -21.53 -4.77
C SER A 37 -27.38 -20.28 -4.56
N ASP A 38 -27.05 -19.48 -3.55
CA ASP A 38 -27.75 -18.27 -3.13
C ASP A 38 -27.12 -16.97 -3.65
N VAL A 39 -26.06 -17.08 -4.46
CA VAL A 39 -25.28 -15.93 -4.93
C VAL A 39 -25.09 -16.01 -6.45
N ASP A 40 -25.67 -15.04 -7.16
CA ASP A 40 -25.41 -14.79 -8.57
C ASP A 40 -24.69 -13.45 -8.72
N ILE A 41 -23.40 -13.49 -9.09
CA ILE A 41 -22.53 -12.31 -9.20
C ILE A 41 -21.83 -12.37 -10.55
N ASP A 42 -22.04 -11.33 -11.36
CA ASP A 42 -21.20 -11.05 -12.51
C ASP A 42 -20.02 -10.17 -12.10
N VAL A 43 -18.80 -10.70 -12.27
CA VAL A 43 -17.58 -9.94 -12.00
C VAL A 43 -17.21 -9.21 -13.29
N VAL A 44 -17.34 -7.88 -13.28
CA VAL A 44 -17.12 -7.00 -14.43
C VAL A 44 -15.77 -6.29 -14.43
N ALA A 45 -15.13 -6.18 -13.25
CA ALA A 45 -13.81 -5.58 -13.12
C ALA A 45 -13.11 -6.02 -11.82
N ILE A 46 -11.78 -5.93 -11.83
CA ILE A 46 -10.95 -5.83 -10.64
C ILE A 46 -10.28 -4.45 -10.61
N LEU A 47 -10.23 -3.82 -9.45
CA LEU A 47 -9.60 -2.51 -9.27
C LEU A 47 -8.77 -2.46 -7.99
N ASN A 48 -7.74 -1.62 -8.00
CA ASN A 48 -6.98 -1.23 -6.82
C ASN A 48 -7.75 -0.15 -6.02
N ASP A 49 -7.56 -0.11 -4.70
CA ASP A 49 -8.23 0.83 -3.80
C ASP A 49 -7.95 2.31 -4.14
N THR A 50 -6.71 2.65 -4.52
CA THR A 50 -6.36 4.01 -4.99
C THR A 50 -7.12 4.40 -6.25
N VAL A 51 -7.29 3.45 -7.19
CA VAL A 51 -8.05 3.65 -8.43
C VAL A 51 -9.52 3.87 -8.12
N GLY A 52 -10.09 3.06 -7.23
CA GLY A 52 -11.46 3.26 -6.75
C GLY A 52 -11.64 4.63 -6.07
N THR A 53 -10.66 5.07 -5.29
CA THR A 53 -10.64 6.37 -4.61
C THR A 53 -10.62 7.53 -5.61
N LEU A 54 -9.75 7.45 -6.62
CA LEU A 54 -9.71 8.42 -7.72
C LEU A 54 -11.07 8.48 -8.44
N MET A 55 -11.60 7.33 -8.88
CA MET A 55 -12.85 7.26 -9.63
C MET A 55 -14.04 7.80 -8.83
N ALA A 56 -14.11 7.51 -7.53
CA ALA A 56 -15.17 8.01 -6.66
C ALA A 56 -15.12 9.54 -6.50
N CYS A 57 -13.92 10.12 -6.46
CA CYS A 57 -13.75 11.58 -6.41
C CYS A 57 -14.03 12.23 -7.78
N ALA A 58 -13.47 11.66 -8.85
CA ALA A 58 -13.64 12.11 -10.23
C ALA A 58 -15.10 12.10 -10.69
N PHE A 59 -15.95 11.24 -10.11
CA PHE A 59 -17.39 11.25 -10.35
C PHE A 59 -18.07 12.57 -9.98
N LYS A 60 -17.54 13.31 -9.00
CA LYS A 60 -18.04 14.62 -8.58
C LYS A 60 -17.19 15.76 -9.09
N GLU A 61 -15.87 15.58 -9.08
CA GLU A 61 -14.87 16.58 -9.41
C GLU A 61 -14.07 16.15 -10.63
N ASN A 62 -14.48 16.58 -11.82
CA ASN A 62 -13.86 16.19 -13.10
C ASN A 62 -12.37 16.59 -13.22
N SER A 63 -11.88 17.47 -12.34
CA SER A 63 -10.47 17.86 -12.26
C SER A 63 -9.60 16.90 -11.43
N CYS A 64 -10.20 15.91 -10.76
CA CYS A 64 -9.46 14.92 -9.98
C CYS A 64 -8.70 13.98 -10.93
N GLN A 65 -7.37 13.96 -10.80
CA GLN A 65 -6.47 13.18 -11.66
C GLN A 65 -5.54 12.24 -10.87
N MET A 66 -5.67 12.22 -9.54
CA MET A 66 -4.82 11.43 -8.65
C MET A 66 -5.63 10.93 -7.46
N GLY A 67 -5.47 9.65 -7.13
CA GLY A 67 -6.01 9.04 -5.93
C GLY A 67 -4.86 8.65 -5.00
N VAL A 68 -4.98 8.98 -3.71
CA VAL A 68 -3.96 8.67 -2.70
C VAL A 68 -4.63 7.97 -1.53
N ILE A 69 -4.01 6.90 -1.07
CA ILE A 69 -4.34 6.23 0.18
C ILE A 69 -3.22 6.48 1.16
N VAL A 70 -3.54 7.05 2.32
CA VAL A 70 -2.66 7.13 3.49
C VAL A 70 -3.43 6.59 4.68
N GLY A 71 -3.14 5.36 5.07
CA GLY A 71 -3.83 4.65 6.15
C GLY A 71 -2.93 3.59 6.73
N THR A 72 -3.41 2.35 6.86
CA THR A 72 -2.57 1.22 7.28
C THR A 72 -1.37 1.04 6.35
N GLY A 73 -1.57 1.16 5.04
CA GLY A 73 -0.51 1.28 4.05
C GLY A 73 -0.52 2.66 3.37
N THR A 74 0.32 2.84 2.36
CA THR A 74 0.25 4.02 1.49
C THR A 74 0.42 3.63 0.03
N ASN A 75 -0.42 4.19 -0.84
CA ASN A 75 -0.32 4.00 -2.28
C ASN A 75 -0.89 5.22 -3.02
N ALA A 76 -0.54 5.35 -4.31
CA ALA A 76 -1.19 6.31 -5.20
C ALA A 76 -1.44 5.73 -6.59
N CYS A 77 -2.41 6.35 -7.26
CA CYS A 77 -2.62 6.21 -8.69
C CYS A 77 -2.87 7.58 -9.32
N TYR A 78 -2.65 7.69 -10.62
CA TYR A 78 -2.91 8.91 -11.38
C TYR A 78 -3.30 8.62 -12.82
N VAL A 79 -3.90 9.59 -13.49
CA VAL A 79 -4.21 9.53 -14.93
C VAL A 79 -2.96 9.84 -15.74
N GLU A 80 -2.50 8.90 -16.54
CA GLU A 80 -1.33 9.02 -17.41
C GLU A 80 -1.74 8.94 -18.89
N LYS A 81 -1.00 9.64 -19.75
CA LYS A 81 -1.16 9.52 -21.21
C LYS A 81 -0.54 8.21 -21.69
N LEU A 82 -1.26 7.44 -22.50
CA LEU A 82 -0.81 6.15 -23.01
C LEU A 82 0.52 6.24 -23.78
N LYS A 83 0.81 7.37 -24.42
CA LYS A 83 2.11 7.64 -25.07
C LYS A 83 3.32 7.58 -24.12
N ASN A 84 3.11 7.78 -22.82
CA ASN A 84 4.15 7.69 -21.78
C ASN A 84 4.24 6.26 -21.20
N VAL A 85 3.28 5.38 -21.51
CA VAL A 85 3.23 3.99 -21.03
C VAL A 85 3.93 3.09 -22.04
N GLU A 86 5.26 3.09 -22.01
CA GLU A 86 6.09 2.36 -22.98
C GLU A 86 5.75 0.86 -23.09
N LYS A 87 5.27 0.26 -21.99
CA LYS A 87 4.86 -1.15 -21.93
C LYS A 87 3.67 -1.50 -22.83
N LEU A 88 2.88 -0.51 -23.25
CA LEU A 88 1.71 -0.69 -24.12
C LEU A 88 1.92 -0.10 -25.52
N LYS A 89 3.13 0.37 -25.84
CA LYS A 89 3.41 0.99 -27.14
C LYS A 89 3.06 0.04 -28.30
N GLY A 90 2.26 0.52 -29.25
CA GLY A 90 1.76 -0.25 -30.38
C GLY A 90 0.46 -1.04 -30.12
N GLU A 91 -0.05 -1.07 -28.88
CA GLU A 91 -1.25 -1.82 -28.50
C GLU A 91 -2.53 -0.98 -28.41
N TRP A 92 -2.41 0.35 -28.25
CA TRP A 92 -3.56 1.23 -27.96
C TRP A 92 -3.87 2.22 -29.09
N GLU A 93 -2.93 2.48 -30.00
CA GLU A 93 -3.02 3.58 -30.97
C GLU A 93 -4.17 3.44 -31.99
N ASN A 94 -4.80 2.27 -32.10
CA ASN A 94 -5.86 1.98 -33.08
C ASN A 94 -7.11 1.31 -32.47
N ASP A 95 -7.29 1.33 -31.14
CA ASP A 95 -8.42 0.64 -30.50
C ASP A 95 -9.69 1.51 -30.39
N GLY A 96 -9.58 2.83 -30.66
CA GLY A 96 -10.68 3.79 -30.59
C GLY A 96 -11.09 4.19 -29.17
N LEU A 97 -10.30 3.83 -28.17
CA LEU A 97 -10.48 4.21 -26.76
C LEU A 97 -9.74 5.51 -26.43
N PRO A 98 -10.01 6.14 -25.27
CA PRO A 98 -9.26 7.32 -24.84
C PRO A 98 -7.76 7.04 -24.67
N ASP A 99 -6.93 8.01 -25.04
CA ASP A 99 -5.46 7.95 -24.96
C ASP A 99 -4.90 8.08 -23.52
N GLU A 100 -5.72 7.79 -22.51
CA GLU A 100 -5.41 7.97 -21.10
C GLU A 100 -5.70 6.68 -20.31
N MET A 101 -4.85 6.41 -19.32
CA MET A 101 -4.97 5.24 -18.45
C MET A 101 -4.63 5.61 -17.02
N ILE A 102 -5.38 5.07 -16.06
CA ILE A 102 -5.02 5.18 -14.64
C ILE A 102 -3.87 4.23 -14.35
N ILE A 103 -2.75 4.77 -13.88
CA ILE A 103 -1.58 4.01 -13.44
C ILE A 103 -1.65 3.83 -11.93
N ASN A 104 -1.80 2.58 -11.49
CA ASN A 104 -1.52 2.20 -10.11
C ASN A 104 0.00 2.13 -9.91
N MET A 105 0.55 3.00 -9.06
CA MET A 105 1.98 3.13 -8.91
C MET A 105 2.61 2.01 -8.06
N GLU A 106 1.84 1.46 -7.11
CA GLU A 106 2.37 0.60 -6.04
C GLU A 106 3.62 1.25 -5.38
N TRP A 107 3.51 2.54 -5.06
CA TRP A 107 4.66 3.38 -4.68
C TRP A 107 5.32 2.99 -3.35
N GLY A 108 4.72 2.05 -2.61
CA GLY A 108 5.22 1.63 -1.31
C GLY A 108 6.61 1.03 -1.41
N ALA A 109 6.92 0.40 -2.54
CA ALA A 109 8.22 -0.19 -2.87
C ALA A 109 9.29 0.83 -3.31
N PHE A 110 8.96 2.13 -3.38
CA PHE A 110 9.96 3.16 -3.66
C PHE A 110 11.07 3.12 -2.59
N GLY A 111 12.32 3.16 -3.02
CA GLY A 111 13.48 3.04 -2.13
C GLY A 111 13.97 1.61 -1.89
N ASP A 112 13.23 0.56 -2.26
CA ASP A 112 13.65 -0.85 -2.09
C ASP A 112 14.96 -1.18 -2.84
N ASP A 113 15.33 -0.38 -3.84
CA ASP A 113 16.58 -0.45 -4.61
C ASP A 113 17.74 0.34 -3.98
N GLY A 114 17.51 0.99 -2.84
CA GLY A 114 18.48 1.81 -2.14
C GLY A 114 18.49 3.29 -2.53
N CYS A 115 17.64 3.75 -3.46
CA CYS A 115 17.62 5.16 -3.87
C CYS A 115 17.22 6.12 -2.72
N LEU A 116 16.55 5.62 -1.68
CA LEU A 116 16.17 6.38 -0.48
C LEU A 116 17.14 6.20 0.71
N SER A 117 18.27 5.50 0.51
CA SER A 117 19.22 5.21 1.60
C SER A 117 19.73 6.46 2.34
N PHE A 118 19.77 7.61 1.66
CA PHE A 118 20.24 8.88 2.23
C PHE A 118 19.28 9.50 3.27
N VAL A 119 17.99 9.15 3.24
CA VAL A 119 16.99 9.59 4.24
C VAL A 119 16.63 8.47 5.22
N TYR A 120 17.10 7.25 4.97
CA TYR A 120 16.73 6.06 5.73
C TYR A 120 17.52 5.93 7.03
N THR A 121 16.86 6.24 8.16
CA THR A 121 17.51 6.32 9.47
C THR A 121 17.75 4.94 10.10
N ASP A 122 18.53 4.91 11.18
CA ASP A 122 18.71 3.69 11.97
C ASP A 122 17.39 3.20 12.59
N TYR A 123 16.43 4.10 12.85
CA TYR A 123 15.12 3.76 13.38
C TYR A 123 14.25 3.08 12.33
N ASP A 124 14.27 3.60 11.10
CA ASP A 124 13.54 2.99 9.98
C ASP A 124 14.10 1.59 9.68
N ARG A 125 15.43 1.42 9.73
CA ARG A 125 16.08 0.10 9.62
C ARG A 125 15.62 -0.87 10.70
N GLU A 126 15.48 -0.42 11.95
CA GLU A 126 14.98 -1.27 13.03
C GLU A 126 13.54 -1.73 12.77
N ILE A 127 12.68 -0.82 12.32
CA ILE A 127 11.29 -1.13 11.95
C ILE A 127 11.25 -2.15 10.83
N ASP A 128 12.02 -1.94 9.77
CA ASP A 128 12.06 -2.81 8.60
C ASP A 128 12.59 -4.21 8.91
N GLN A 129 13.70 -4.31 9.64
CA GLN A 129 14.28 -5.60 10.04
C GLN A 129 13.31 -6.46 10.85
N LYS A 130 12.45 -5.81 11.66
CA LYS A 130 11.45 -6.47 12.49
C LYS A 130 10.09 -6.61 11.81
N SER A 131 9.92 -6.08 10.59
CA SER A 131 8.66 -6.13 9.85
C SER A 131 8.38 -7.53 9.28
N ILE A 132 7.17 -7.73 8.78
CA ILE A 132 6.77 -8.98 8.09
C ILE A 132 7.48 -9.17 6.73
N ASN A 133 8.04 -8.10 6.18
CA ASN A 133 8.62 -8.06 4.84
C ASN A 133 9.92 -7.24 4.82
N PRO A 134 11.00 -7.68 5.50
CA PRO A 134 12.26 -6.94 5.55
C PRO A 134 12.80 -6.59 4.17
N THR A 135 13.39 -5.40 4.02
CA THR A 135 13.93 -4.82 2.77
C THR A 135 12.90 -4.54 1.67
N LYS A 136 11.61 -4.63 1.99
CA LYS A 136 10.50 -4.39 1.05
C LYS A 136 9.57 -3.31 1.55
N HIS A 137 8.95 -2.59 0.61
CA HIS A 137 8.01 -1.53 0.90
C HIS A 137 8.60 -0.45 1.82
N LEU A 138 9.84 -0.03 1.56
CA LEU A 138 10.58 0.89 2.43
C LEU A 138 9.89 2.26 2.52
N PHE A 139 9.39 2.80 1.41
CA PHE A 139 8.61 4.04 1.43
C PHE A 139 7.31 3.90 2.20
N GLU A 140 6.61 2.76 2.08
CA GLU A 140 5.40 2.51 2.89
C GLU A 140 5.70 2.53 4.39
N LYS A 141 6.84 1.97 4.81
CA LYS A 141 7.26 1.92 6.21
C LYS A 141 7.56 3.29 6.81
N MET A 142 8.07 4.21 6.00
CA MET A 142 8.38 5.58 6.45
C MET A 142 7.15 6.48 6.55
N ILE A 143 6.03 6.13 5.90
CA ILE A 143 4.88 7.02 5.75
C ILE A 143 3.60 6.49 6.41
N SER A 144 3.34 5.19 6.30
CA SER A 144 2.02 4.64 6.63
C SER A 144 1.77 4.52 8.13
N GLY A 145 0.50 4.55 8.49
CA GLY A 145 0.05 4.49 9.87
C GLY A 145 0.45 3.20 10.59
N MET A 146 0.59 2.08 9.87
CA MET A 146 1.00 0.79 10.45
C MET A 146 2.36 0.87 11.16
N TYR A 147 3.28 1.72 10.69
CA TYR A 147 4.65 1.80 11.19
C TYR A 147 4.93 3.07 12.00
N MET A 148 4.11 4.11 11.82
CA MET A 148 4.26 5.40 12.50
C MET A 148 4.31 5.26 14.04
N GLY A 149 3.45 4.41 14.62
CA GLY A 149 3.44 4.17 16.07
C GLY A 149 4.75 3.53 16.57
N GLU A 150 5.32 2.60 15.81
CA GLU A 150 6.61 1.99 16.17
C GLU A 150 7.77 2.96 16.08
N LEU A 151 7.76 3.85 15.07
CA LEU A 151 8.79 4.88 14.96
C LEU A 151 8.81 5.79 16.19
N VAL A 152 7.63 6.27 16.59
CA VAL A 152 7.49 7.08 17.82
C VAL A 152 7.95 6.30 19.04
N ARG A 153 7.51 5.03 19.19
CA ARG A 153 7.90 4.18 20.32
C ARG A 153 9.42 4.02 20.43
N ILE A 154 10.11 3.71 19.33
CA ILE A 154 11.57 3.51 19.30
C ILE A 154 12.29 4.78 19.76
N ILE A 155 11.86 5.94 19.26
CA ILE A 155 12.46 7.23 19.65
C ILE A 155 12.23 7.54 21.13
N LEU A 156 10.99 7.34 21.63
CA LEU A 156 10.67 7.56 23.03
C LEU A 156 11.46 6.62 23.94
N GLU A 157 11.57 5.34 23.58
CA GLU A 157 12.36 4.36 24.34
C GLU A 157 13.84 4.76 24.38
N LEU A 158 14.42 5.21 23.26
CA LEU A 158 15.79 5.70 23.21
C LEU A 158 16.02 6.89 24.16
N LEU A 159 15.11 7.87 24.14
CA LEU A 159 15.19 9.05 24.99
C LEU A 159 15.01 8.70 26.48
N ALA A 160 14.12 7.75 26.79
CA ALA A 160 13.94 7.24 28.15
C ALA A 160 15.22 6.55 28.65
N ARG A 161 15.80 5.63 27.86
CA ARG A 161 17.06 4.94 28.21
C ARG A 161 18.25 5.90 28.39
N LYS A 162 18.24 7.05 27.72
CA LYS A 162 19.22 8.14 27.90
C LYS A 162 18.92 9.05 29.09
N ASN A 163 17.90 8.73 29.88
CA ASN A 163 17.42 9.51 31.02
C ASN A 163 16.98 10.95 30.65
N VAL A 164 16.58 11.15 29.38
CA VAL A 164 16.06 12.44 28.87
C VAL A 164 14.56 12.54 29.12
N LEU A 165 13.85 11.42 28.97
CA LEU A 165 12.41 11.30 29.24
C LEU A 165 12.15 10.29 30.36
N PHE A 166 10.96 10.40 30.97
CA PHE A 166 10.39 9.42 31.91
C PHE A 166 11.29 9.00 33.08
N LYS A 167 12.29 9.82 33.45
CA LYS A 167 13.27 9.51 34.51
C LYS A 167 13.98 8.16 34.32
N GLY A 168 14.18 7.73 33.08
CA GLY A 168 14.81 6.45 32.79
C GLY A 168 13.85 5.26 32.68
N ASP A 169 12.58 5.42 33.02
CA ASP A 169 11.60 4.34 32.96
C ASP A 169 11.15 4.08 31.52
N CYS A 170 11.35 2.85 31.06
CA CYS A 170 10.96 2.39 29.73
C CYS A 170 9.94 1.24 29.74
N ASP A 171 9.49 0.76 30.90
CA ASP A 171 8.74 -0.50 30.99
C ASP A 171 7.45 -0.49 30.15
N ALA A 172 6.73 0.64 30.16
CA ALA A 172 5.50 0.82 29.40
C ALA A 172 5.72 0.95 27.88
N ILE A 173 6.91 1.40 27.44
CA ILE A 173 7.22 1.74 26.04
C ILE A 173 8.19 0.75 25.38
N SER A 174 8.74 -0.20 26.14
CA SER A 174 9.59 -1.28 25.61
C SER A 174 8.79 -2.37 24.89
N LYS A 175 7.47 -2.45 25.08
CA LYS A 175 6.63 -3.42 24.38
C LYS A 175 6.32 -2.94 22.97
N ARG A 176 6.70 -3.73 21.97
CA ARG A 176 6.34 -3.48 20.56
C ARG A 176 4.83 -3.33 20.38
N GLU A 177 4.43 -2.43 19.49
CA GLU A 177 3.05 -2.10 19.13
C GLU A 177 2.22 -1.52 20.28
N CYS A 178 2.85 -1.05 21.37
CA CYS A 178 2.13 -0.36 22.44
C CYS A 178 1.64 1.05 22.05
N PHE A 179 2.20 1.62 20.96
CA PHE A 179 1.72 2.84 20.33
C PHE A 179 1.01 2.51 19.03
N THR A 180 -0.26 2.87 18.95
CA THR A 180 -1.04 2.80 17.72
C THR A 180 -0.94 4.11 16.95
N THR A 181 -1.28 4.11 15.66
CA THR A 181 -1.44 5.34 14.87
C THR A 181 -2.36 6.34 15.56
N LYS A 182 -3.44 5.85 16.18
CA LYS A 182 -4.39 6.68 16.93
C LYS A 182 -3.69 7.43 18.07
N ASN A 183 -2.80 6.78 18.81
CA ASN A 183 -2.07 7.45 19.88
C ASN A 183 -1.16 8.57 19.36
N VAL A 184 -0.60 8.41 18.16
CA VAL A 184 0.19 9.46 17.52
C VAL A 184 -0.70 10.62 17.08
N SER A 185 -1.84 10.33 16.45
CA SER A 185 -2.79 11.35 15.98
C SER A 185 -3.49 12.11 17.11
N GLU A 186 -3.67 11.53 18.29
CA GLU A 186 -4.30 12.20 19.44
C GLU A 186 -3.38 13.22 20.13
N VAL A 187 -2.09 13.24 19.81
CA VAL A 187 -1.10 14.17 20.39
C VAL A 187 -0.96 15.45 19.56
N GLU A 188 -1.46 15.47 18.32
CA GLU A 188 -1.59 16.67 17.47
C GLU A 188 -2.73 17.59 17.94
#